data_AF-G1PZN3-F1
#
_entry.id   AF-G1PZN3-F1
#
_cell.length_a   1.000
_cell.length_b   1.000
_cell.length_c   1.000
_cell.angle_alpha   90.00
_cell.angle_beta   90.00
_cell.angle_gamma   90.00
#
_symmetry.space_group_name_H-M   'P 1'
#
loop_
_entity.id
_entity.type
_entity.pdbx_description
1 polymer ?
#
loop_
_entity_poly.entity_id
_entity_poly.type
_entity_poly.pdbx_seq_one_letter_code
_entity_poly.pdbx_strand_id
1 'polypeptide(L)' 'VESLKDLHVYDGILYQSQVKENTTFFGVPELIIHVQYQMEESGYDIAL' A
#
# COMPACT_ATOMS: atom_id res chain seq x y z
N VAL A 1 -12.11 -6.56 7.87
CA VAL A 1 -11.45 -6.73 6.56
C VAL A 1 -11.07 -5.34 6.13
N GLU A 2 -9.78 -5.04 6.13
CA GLU A 2 -9.30 -3.75 5.61
C GLU A 2 -9.71 -3.64 4.15
N SER A 3 -10.31 -2.51 3.79
CA SER A 3 -10.71 -2.18 2.44
C SER A 3 -9.54 -1.50 1.74
N LEU A 4 -9.46 -1.60 0.41
CA LEU A 4 -8.53 -0.75 -0.36
C LEU A 4 -8.72 0.75 -0.08
N LYS A 5 -9.94 1.13 0.35
CA LYS A 5 -10.28 2.50 0.76
C LYS A 5 -9.59 2.96 2.05
N ASP A 6 -9.08 2.02 2.85
CA ASP A 6 -8.39 2.31 4.11
C ASP A 6 -6.87 2.49 3.87
N LEU A 7 -6.38 2.23 2.65
CA LEU A 7 -4.97 2.32 2.27
C LEU A 7 -4.63 3.72 1.74
N HIS A 8 -3.60 4.34 2.33
CA HIS A 8 -3.05 5.63 1.91
C HIS A 8 -1.60 5.46 1.46
N VAL A 9 -1.28 5.87 0.23
CA VAL A 9 0.09 5.95 -0.28
C VAL A 9 0.57 7.39 -0.17
N TYR A 10 1.65 7.60 0.58
CA TYR A 10 2.30 8.90 0.74
C TYR A 10 3.61 8.93 -0.04
N ASP A 11 3.82 9.97 -0.85
CA ASP A 11 5.08 10.24 -1.52
C ASP A 11 5.75 11.50 -0.96
N GLY A 12 7.03 11.71 -1.29
CA GLY A 12 7.75 12.93 -0.91
C GLY A 12 7.93 13.14 0.60
N ILE A 13 7.59 12.17 1.46
CA ILE A 13 7.75 12.26 2.91
C ILE A 13 9.14 11.75 3.30
N LEU A 14 9.90 12.58 4.02
CA LEU A 14 11.20 12.19 4.55
C LEU A 14 11.08 11.52 5.92
N TYR A 15 10.20 12.04 6.79
CA TYR A 15 9.98 11.51 8.13
C TYR A 15 8.50 11.18 8.32
N GLN A 16 8.19 9.95 8.74
CA GLN A 16 6.80 9.53 8.96
C GLN A 16 6.08 10.39 10.01
N SER A 17 6.80 11.00 10.96
CA SER A 17 6.24 11.95 11.93
C SER A 17 5.64 13.21 11.30
N GLN A 18 5.97 13.51 10.03
CA GLN A 18 5.38 14.59 9.24
C GLN A 18 3.97 14.26 8.75
N VAL A 19 3.59 12.98 8.69
CA VAL A 19 2.23 12.57 8.33
C VAL A 19 1.30 12.97 9.47
N LYS A 20 0.27 13.74 9.13
CA LYS A 20 -0.81 14.23 10.00
C LYS A 20 -2.14 13.85 9.37
N GLU A 21 -3.23 14.05 10.12
CA GLU A 21 -4.59 13.74 9.68
C GLU A 21 -4.98 14.42 8.34
N ASN A 22 -4.43 15.61 8.07
CA ASN A 22 -4.70 16.37 6.86
C ASN A 22 -3.62 16.22 5.77
N THR A 23 -2.65 15.32 5.92
CA THR A 23 -1.64 15.08 4.89
C THR A 23 -2.29 14.47 3.66
N THR A 24 -2.03 15.04 2.49
CA THR A 24 -2.52 14.52 1.21
C THR A 24 -1.90 13.16 0.91
N PHE A 25 -2.69 12.27 0.32
CA PHE A 25 -2.28 10.93 -0.04
C PHE A 25 -2.93 10.51 -1.37
N PHE A 26 -2.39 9.46 -1.97
CA PHE A 26 -3.03 8.72 -3.05
C PHE A 26 -3.80 7.54 -2.45
N GLY A 27 -5.11 7.48 -2.70
CA GLY A 27 -5.89 6.28 -2.37
C GLY A 27 -5.55 5.13 -3.32
N VAL A 28 -5.80 3.89 -2.90
CA VAL A 28 -5.59 2.69 -3.71
C VAL A 28 -6.93 2.26 -4.34
N PRO A 29 -7.17 2.52 -5.64
CA PRO A 29 -8.44 2.14 -6.28
C PRO A 29 -8.51 0.64 -6.60
N GLU A 30 -7.36 0.03 -6.91
CA GLU A 30 -7.20 -1.36 -7.32
C GLU A 30 -5.84 -1.86 -6.81
N LEU A 31 -5.77 -3.16 -6.50
CA LEU A 31 -4.53 -3.84 -6.12
C LEU A 31 -4.42 -5.11 -6.95
N ILE A 32 -3.38 -5.22 -7.76
CA ILE A 32 -3.14 -6.36 -8.64
C ILE A 32 -2.01 -7.20 -8.04
N ILE A 33 -2.38 -8.29 -7.37
CA ILE A 33 -1.44 -9.24 -6.77
C ILE A 33 -1.00 -10.25 -7.83
N HIS A 34 0.29 -10.62 -7.84
CA HIS A 34 0.76 -11.65 -8.77
C HIS A 34 -0.03 -12.96 -8.63
N VAL A 35 -0.46 -13.54 -9.74
CA VAL A 35 -1.38 -14.70 -9.74
C VAL A 35 -0.80 -15.97 -9.07
N GLN A 36 0.52 -16.05 -9.00
CA GLN A 36 1.25 -17.15 -8.35
C GLN A 36 1.74 -16.79 -6.94
N TYR A 37 1.35 -15.64 -6.40
CA TYR A 37 1.68 -15.27 -5.03
C TYR A 37 1.11 -16.30 -4.06
N GLN A 38 1.93 -16.68 -3.09
CA GLN A 38 1.58 -17.53 -1.96
C GLN A 38 2.24 -16.93 -0.71
N MET A 39 1.59 -17.05 0.45
CA MET A 39 2.14 -16.57 1.72
C MET A 39 3.23 -17.52 2.25
N GLU A 40 4.32 -17.65 1.51
CA GLU A 40 5.49 -18.48 1.83
C GLU A 40 6.77 -17.62 1.83
N GLU A 41 7.85 -18.10 2.47
CA GLU A 41 9.11 -17.35 2.62
C GLU A 41 9.80 -16.99 1.30
N SER A 42 9.46 -17.68 0.21
CA SER A 42 9.92 -17.37 -1.15
C SER A 42 8.76 -17.56 -2.12
N GLY A 43 8.50 -16.56 -2.95
CA GLY A 43 7.41 -16.59 -3.92
C GLY A 43 7.37 -15.32 -4.75
N TYR A 44 6.32 -15.18 -5.55
CA TYR A 44 6.08 -14.01 -6.38
C TYR A 44 5.52 -12.84 -5.54
N ASP A 45 6.29 -12.39 -4.56
CA ASP A 45 5.94 -11.28 -3.64
C ASP A 45 6.08 -9.93 -4.34
N ILE A 46 5.12 -9.67 -5.24
CA ILE A 46 5.00 -8.45 -6.01
C ILE A 46 3.52 -8.12 -6.24
N ALA A 47 3.19 -6.83 -6.13
CA ALA A 47 1.88 -6.28 -6.45
C ALA A 47 2.02 -4.91 -7.13
N LEU A 48 0.97 -4.53 -7.86
CA LEU A 48 0.80 -3.21 -8.49
C LEU A 48 -0.41 -2.49 -7.92
#